data_AF-A0A2E2VL05-F1
#
_entry.id   AF-A0A2E2VL05-F1
#
_cell.length_a   1.000
_cell.length_b   1.000
_cell.length_c   1.000
_cell.angle_alpha   90.00
_cell.angle_beta   90.00
_cell.angle_gamma   90.00
#
_symmetry.space_group_name_H-M   'P 1'
#
loop_
_entity.id
_entity.type
_entity.pdbx_description
1 polymer ?
#
loop_
_entity_poly.entity_id
_entity_poly.type
_entity_poly.pdbx_seq_one_letter_code
_entity_poly.pdbx_strand_id
1 'polypeptide(L)'
;MVTRPGGADWLGSLQTYQQALSDGRLDAYRNRRWRQSQEFAGWLDEQNIPSLTAERAQAIYRASGGRKSNEFKAIPIEEIRDSLDFLLFDTLGLEKRFDESASNEGAYNLAGSGKEFVSYILCARDPGLFAFWTPHGERALRRLGIYPKDLNRGNLGLGYMDLLEVMNVVRGRTGLSDFRAVDEFTYSVTQKSTGG
;
A
#
# COMPACT_ATOMS: atom_id res chain seq x y z
N MET A 1 14.35 -13.68 37.14
CA MET A 1 14.57 -13.80 35.68
C MET A 1 13.24 -14.24 35.08
N VAL A 2 12.41 -13.29 34.64
CA VAL A 2 11.08 -13.60 34.09
C VAL A 2 11.28 -13.96 32.62
N THR A 3 11.00 -15.21 32.28
CA THR A 3 10.88 -15.69 30.91
C THR A 3 9.84 -14.84 30.19
N ARG A 4 10.27 -13.94 29.29
CA ARG A 4 9.37 -13.30 28.33
C ARG A 4 8.84 -14.40 27.41
N PRO A 5 7.51 -14.61 27.31
CA PRO A 5 6.97 -15.40 26.22
C PRO A 5 7.31 -14.66 24.93
N GLY A 6 7.95 -15.34 23.98
CA GLY A 6 8.40 -14.78 22.70
C GLY A 6 7.26 -14.46 21.74
N GLY A 7 6.23 -13.73 22.20
CA GLY A 7 5.21 -13.11 21.36
C GLY A 7 5.65 -11.72 20.94
N ALA A 8 5.29 -11.31 19.73
CA ALA A 8 5.48 -9.93 19.31
C ALA A 8 4.72 -8.96 20.24
N ASP A 9 5.34 -7.83 20.59
CA ASP A 9 4.73 -6.81 21.45
C ASP A 9 3.76 -5.92 20.67
N TRP A 10 2.57 -6.48 20.42
CA TRP A 10 1.48 -5.80 19.72
C TRP A 10 0.98 -4.57 20.47
N LEU A 11 0.84 -4.67 21.80
CA LEU A 11 0.28 -3.62 22.63
C LEU A 11 1.26 -2.44 22.77
N GLY A 12 2.54 -2.71 23.03
CA GLY A 12 3.57 -1.67 23.06
C GLY A 12 3.76 -1.00 21.71
N SER A 13 3.63 -1.74 20.61
CA SER A 13 3.64 -1.19 19.25
C SER A 13 2.47 -0.22 19.01
N LEU A 14 1.26 -0.60 19.45
CA LEU A 14 0.06 0.25 19.32
C LEU A 14 0.15 1.51 20.18
N GLN A 15 0.63 1.40 21.43
CA GLN A 15 0.86 2.56 22.29
C GLN A 15 1.90 3.52 21.70
N THR A 16 2.99 2.99 21.15
CA THR A 16 4.02 3.79 20.48
C THR A 16 3.46 4.54 19.27
N TYR A 17 2.60 3.87 18.49
CA TYR A 17 1.89 4.48 17.37
C TYR A 17 0.96 5.60 17.83
N GLN A 18 0.13 5.36 18.85
CA GLN A 18 -0.78 6.37 19.41
C GLN A 18 -0.03 7.59 19.95
N GLN A 19 1.12 7.38 20.62
CA GLN A 19 1.97 8.48 21.05
C GLN A 19 2.54 9.24 19.85
N ALA A 20 3.03 8.53 18.82
CA ALA A 20 3.56 9.15 17.61
C ALA A 20 2.51 9.98 16.84
N LEU A 21 1.24 9.56 16.89
CA LEU A 21 0.12 10.34 16.37
C LEU A 21 -0.08 11.63 17.17
N SER A 22 -0.17 11.53 18.51
CA SER A 22 -0.36 12.69 19.38
C SER A 22 0.79 13.69 19.29
N ASP A 23 2.02 13.21 19.10
CA ASP A 23 3.22 14.04 18.95
C ASP A 23 3.37 14.65 17.54
N GLY A 24 2.50 14.33 16.57
CA GLY A 24 2.64 14.76 15.16
C GLY A 24 3.82 14.13 14.41
N ARG A 25 4.48 13.11 14.98
CA ARG A 25 5.68 12.47 14.39
C ARG A 25 5.41 11.75 13.07
N LEU A 26 4.13 11.45 12.78
CA LEU A 26 3.71 10.78 11.54
C LEU A 26 3.16 11.74 10.49
N ASP A 27 3.03 13.04 10.77
CA ASP A 27 2.38 14.00 9.88
C ASP A 27 3.07 14.11 8.53
N ALA A 28 4.41 14.16 8.51
CA ALA A 28 5.16 14.21 7.26
C ALA A 28 4.92 12.97 6.38
N TYR A 29 4.86 11.79 7.00
CA TYR A 29 4.59 10.54 6.31
C TYR A 29 3.16 10.50 5.76
N ARG A 30 2.17 10.76 6.64
CA ARG A 30 0.76 10.83 6.28
C ARG A 30 0.50 11.85 5.18
N ASN A 31 1.04 13.07 5.30
CA ASN A 31 0.79 14.14 4.36
C ASN A 31 1.37 13.83 2.98
N ARG A 32 2.54 13.19 2.93
CA ARG A 32 3.14 12.76 1.67
C ARG A 32 2.33 11.66 0.97
N ARG A 33 1.75 10.73 1.74
CA ARG A 33 1.10 9.51 1.21
C ARG A 33 -0.39 9.68 0.96
N TRP A 34 -1.10 10.25 1.92
CA TRP A 34 -2.54 10.09 2.07
C TRP A 34 -3.32 11.40 2.02
N ARG A 35 -2.65 12.56 2.08
CA ARG A 35 -3.32 13.89 2.06
C ARG A 35 -4.28 14.06 0.88
N GLN A 36 -3.89 13.59 -0.31
CA GLN A 36 -4.68 13.70 -1.52
C GLN A 36 -5.46 12.41 -1.85
N SER A 37 -5.49 11.42 -0.95
CA SER A 37 -6.09 10.11 -1.25
C SER A 37 -7.57 10.19 -1.65
N GLN A 38 -8.35 11.09 -1.03
CA GLN A 38 -9.75 11.30 -1.42
C GLN A 38 -9.90 11.89 -2.82
N GLU A 39 -9.04 12.83 -3.18
CA GLU A 39 -9.01 13.40 -4.53
C GLU A 39 -8.61 12.34 -5.56
N PHE A 40 -7.61 11.51 -5.23
CA PHE A 40 -7.19 10.41 -6.08
C PHE A 40 -8.29 9.35 -6.24
N ALA A 41 -9.04 9.02 -5.19
CA ALA A 41 -10.17 8.11 -5.28
C ALA A 41 -11.18 8.58 -6.34
N GLY A 42 -11.50 9.88 -6.36
CA GLY A 42 -12.40 10.45 -7.37
C GLY A 42 -11.81 10.40 -8.78
N TRP A 43 -10.50 10.61 -8.95
CA TRP A 43 -9.86 10.46 -10.27
C TRP A 43 -9.80 9.01 -10.76
N LEU A 44 -9.79 8.05 -9.83
CA LEU A 44 -9.75 6.61 -10.06
C LEU A 44 -11.16 5.99 -10.15
N ASP A 45 -12.22 6.80 -10.17
CA ASP A 45 -13.56 6.32 -10.49
C ASP A 45 -13.69 5.98 -11.97
N GLU A 46 -14.50 4.96 -12.28
CA GLU A 46 -14.72 4.41 -13.62
C GLU A 46 -15.08 5.51 -14.65
N GLN A 47 -15.92 6.46 -14.24
CA GLN A 47 -16.35 7.57 -15.09
C GLN A 47 -15.24 8.61 -15.33
N ASN A 48 -14.25 8.67 -14.46
CA ASN A 48 -13.22 9.70 -14.46
C ASN A 48 -11.88 9.22 -15.03
N ILE A 49 -11.57 7.92 -15.01
CA ILE A 49 -10.35 7.36 -15.62
C ILE A 49 -10.16 7.80 -17.08
N PRO A 50 -11.18 7.77 -17.96
CA PRO A 50 -11.02 8.23 -19.34
C PRO A 50 -10.56 9.70 -19.46
N SER A 51 -10.81 10.52 -18.44
CA SER A 51 -10.42 11.93 -18.38
C SER A 51 -9.14 12.20 -17.57
N LEU A 52 -8.51 11.15 -17.01
CA LEU A 52 -7.31 11.28 -16.18
C LEU A 52 -6.18 11.92 -16.97
N THR A 53 -5.59 13.01 -16.48
CA THR A 53 -4.47 13.69 -17.16
C THR A 53 -3.12 13.11 -16.74
N ALA A 54 -2.10 13.29 -17.57
CA ALA A 54 -0.73 12.89 -17.23
C ALA A 54 -0.23 13.53 -15.91
N GLU A 55 -0.63 14.77 -15.65
CA GLU A 55 -0.30 15.48 -14.41
C GLU A 55 -0.93 14.81 -13.18
N ARG A 56 -2.20 14.42 -13.28
CA ARG A 56 -2.92 13.68 -12.23
C ARG A 56 -2.32 12.30 -12.00
N ALA A 57 -2.04 11.56 -13.07
CA ALA A 57 -1.36 10.27 -12.99
C ALA A 57 0.01 10.38 -12.31
N GLN A 58 0.79 11.41 -12.65
CA GLN A 58 2.08 11.67 -11.99
C GLN A 58 1.93 12.03 -10.51
N ALA A 59 0.89 12.78 -10.12
CA ALA A 59 0.63 13.10 -8.72
C ALA A 59 0.36 11.82 -7.91
N ILE A 60 -0.47 10.92 -8.44
CA ILE A 60 -0.74 9.60 -7.86
C ILE A 60 0.56 8.78 -7.73
N TYR A 61 1.37 8.70 -8.80
CA TYR A 61 2.64 7.95 -8.79
C TYR A 61 3.65 8.48 -7.77
N ARG A 62 3.73 9.81 -7.58
CA ARG A 62 4.62 10.39 -6.56
C ARG A 62 4.15 10.04 -5.14
N ALA A 63 2.84 10.06 -4.91
CA ALA A 63 2.25 9.74 -3.61
C ALA A 63 2.38 8.24 -3.28
N SER A 64 2.32 7.35 -4.28
CA SER A 64 2.64 5.93 -4.13
C SER A 64 4.11 5.68 -3.77
N GLY A 65 4.99 6.68 -3.97
CA GLY A 65 6.41 6.62 -3.63
C GLY A 65 7.28 6.10 -4.76
N GLY A 66 6.72 6.08 -5.97
CA GLY A 66 7.44 5.77 -7.18
C GLY A 66 8.72 6.59 -7.30
N ARG A 67 9.81 5.90 -7.65
CA ARG A 67 11.16 6.48 -7.73
C ARG A 67 11.64 6.67 -9.16
N LYS A 68 10.99 5.99 -10.11
CA LYS A 68 11.36 5.97 -11.53
C LYS A 68 10.51 6.97 -12.32
N SER A 69 10.46 8.20 -11.84
CA SER A 69 9.59 9.24 -12.39
C SER A 69 9.81 9.51 -13.88
N ASN A 70 11.04 9.35 -14.39
CA ASN A 70 11.32 9.54 -15.81
C ASN A 70 10.74 8.41 -16.67
N GLU A 71 10.83 7.15 -16.20
CA GLU A 71 10.22 6.00 -16.86
C GLU A 71 8.70 6.17 -16.89
N PHE A 72 8.09 6.47 -15.73
CA PHE A 72 6.64 6.63 -15.63
C PHE A 72 6.10 7.81 -16.45
N LYS A 73 6.84 8.93 -16.52
CA LYS A 73 6.47 10.09 -17.34
C LYS A 73 6.50 9.84 -18.85
N ALA A 74 7.29 8.86 -19.30
CA ALA A 74 7.40 8.53 -20.71
C ALA A 74 6.23 7.68 -21.21
N ILE A 75 5.41 7.14 -20.30
CA ILE A 75 4.26 6.31 -20.65
C ILE A 75 3.14 7.19 -21.24
N PRO A 76 2.58 6.82 -22.40
CA PRO A 76 1.38 7.45 -22.93
C PRO A 76 0.23 7.44 -21.92
N ILE A 77 -0.54 8.53 -21.85
CA ILE A 77 -1.61 8.63 -20.86
C ILE A 77 -2.71 7.59 -21.11
N GLU A 78 -2.94 7.22 -22.37
CA GLU A 78 -3.87 6.17 -22.79
C GLU A 78 -3.49 4.82 -22.17
N GLU A 79 -2.22 4.44 -22.22
CA GLU A 79 -1.71 3.20 -21.61
C GLU A 79 -1.88 3.20 -20.08
N ILE A 80 -1.65 4.34 -19.43
CA ILE A 80 -1.91 4.50 -17.99
C ILE A 80 -3.41 4.30 -17.70
N ARG A 81 -4.30 4.89 -18.50
CA ARG A 81 -5.75 4.77 -18.30
C ARG A 81 -6.21 3.33 -18.50
N ASP A 82 -5.75 2.66 -19.55
CA ASP A 82 -6.10 1.26 -19.84
C ASP A 82 -5.61 0.32 -18.72
N SER A 83 -4.40 0.54 -18.20
CA SER A 83 -3.87 -0.21 -17.06
C SER A 83 -4.68 0.02 -15.77
N LEU A 84 -5.07 1.26 -15.48
CA LEU A 84 -5.87 1.59 -14.30
C LEU A 84 -7.31 1.06 -14.41
N ASP A 85 -7.93 1.14 -15.59
CA ASP A 85 -9.25 0.60 -15.87
C ASP A 85 -9.26 -0.92 -15.68
N PHE A 86 -8.28 -1.61 -16.26
CA PHE A 86 -8.10 -3.04 -16.07
C PHE A 86 -7.94 -3.39 -14.58
N LEU A 87 -7.03 -2.72 -13.88
CA LEU A 87 -6.77 -3.00 -12.47
C LEU A 87 -8.00 -2.80 -11.59
N LEU A 88 -8.83 -1.80 -11.87
CA LEU A 88 -9.91 -1.36 -10.98
C LEU A 88 -11.26 -1.97 -11.35
N PHE A 89 -11.57 -2.15 -12.64
CA PHE A 89 -12.93 -2.43 -13.11
C PHE A 89 -13.09 -3.68 -13.97
N ASP A 90 -12.00 -4.33 -14.39
CA ASP A 90 -12.13 -5.60 -15.13
C ASP A 90 -12.81 -6.70 -14.29
N THR A 91 -13.52 -7.58 -14.99
CA THR A 91 -14.29 -8.69 -14.39
C THR A 91 -13.44 -9.84 -13.85
N LEU A 92 -12.15 -9.89 -14.19
CA LEU A 92 -11.22 -10.88 -13.66
C LEU A 92 -11.03 -10.73 -12.14
N GLY A 93 -10.70 -11.84 -11.48
CA GLY A 93 -10.40 -11.84 -10.04
C GLY A 93 -9.26 -10.88 -9.69
N LEU A 94 -9.33 -10.29 -8.49
CA LEU A 94 -8.34 -9.32 -8.00
C LEU A 94 -6.91 -9.88 -8.06
N GLU A 95 -6.73 -11.17 -7.75
CA GLU A 95 -5.45 -11.87 -7.88
C GLU A 95 -4.84 -11.67 -9.27
N LYS A 96 -5.59 -12.02 -10.32
CA LYS A 96 -5.13 -11.93 -11.70
C LYS A 96 -4.91 -10.47 -12.12
N ARG A 97 -5.85 -9.57 -11.79
CA ARG A 97 -5.70 -8.14 -12.11
C ARG A 97 -4.45 -7.54 -11.46
N PHE A 98 -4.19 -7.90 -10.20
CA PHE A 98 -3.00 -7.44 -9.49
C PHE A 98 -1.72 -7.98 -10.12
N ASP A 99 -1.66 -9.29 -10.42
CA ASP A 99 -0.46 -9.90 -11.01
C ASP A 99 -0.11 -9.29 -12.38
N GLU A 100 -1.12 -9.16 -13.25
CA GLU A 100 -0.98 -8.58 -14.60
C GLU A 100 -0.58 -7.09 -14.57
N SER A 101 -0.90 -6.35 -13.51
CA SER A 101 -0.47 -4.95 -13.34
C SER A 101 0.87 -4.82 -12.59
N ALA A 102 1.20 -5.74 -11.70
CA ALA A 102 2.35 -5.62 -10.78
C ALA A 102 3.61 -6.37 -11.25
N SER A 103 3.44 -7.46 -11.99
CA SER A 103 4.53 -8.29 -12.51
C SER A 103 5.24 -7.62 -13.68
N ASN A 104 6.55 -7.80 -13.80
CA ASN A 104 7.31 -7.27 -14.94
C ASN A 104 6.90 -7.90 -16.28
N GLU A 105 6.29 -9.09 -16.25
CA GLU A 105 5.81 -9.81 -17.43
C GLU A 105 4.31 -9.59 -17.67
N GLY A 106 3.63 -8.86 -16.78
CA GLY A 106 2.19 -8.63 -16.85
C GLY A 106 1.81 -7.67 -17.97
N ALA A 107 0.70 -7.96 -18.66
CA ALA A 107 0.29 -7.22 -19.84
C ALA A 107 -0.11 -5.75 -19.56
N TYR A 108 -0.44 -5.44 -18.30
CA TYR A 108 -0.88 -4.13 -17.85
C TYR A 108 0.13 -3.45 -16.92
N ASN A 109 1.37 -3.95 -16.89
CA ASN A 109 2.43 -3.35 -16.08
C ASN A 109 2.93 -2.04 -16.67
N LEU A 110 2.87 -0.98 -15.86
CA LEU A 110 3.38 0.33 -16.26
C LEU A 110 4.87 0.44 -15.94
N ALA A 111 5.68 0.90 -16.90
CA ALA A 111 7.12 1.04 -16.72
C ALA A 111 7.50 1.86 -15.47
N GLY A 112 8.37 1.28 -14.65
CA GLY A 112 8.80 1.88 -13.38
C GLY A 112 7.74 1.87 -12.27
N SER A 113 6.62 1.19 -12.48
CA SER A 113 5.66 0.83 -11.44
C SER A 113 5.98 -0.57 -10.86
N GLY A 114 5.01 -1.17 -10.17
CA GLY A 114 5.11 -2.49 -9.54
C GLY A 114 4.13 -2.63 -8.39
N LYS A 115 4.27 -3.68 -7.58
CA LYS A 115 3.33 -3.99 -6.47
C LYS A 115 3.03 -2.83 -5.53
N GLU A 116 4.02 -1.96 -5.27
CA GLU A 116 3.82 -0.75 -4.44
C GLU A 116 2.84 0.23 -5.13
N PHE A 117 3.03 0.53 -6.41
CA PHE A 117 2.11 1.42 -7.13
C PHE A 117 0.72 0.79 -7.25
N VAL A 118 0.62 -0.47 -7.65
CA VAL A 118 -0.66 -1.19 -7.84
C VAL A 118 -1.46 -1.27 -6.54
N SER A 119 -0.83 -1.68 -5.44
CA SER A 119 -1.50 -1.72 -4.13
C SER A 119 -1.82 -0.32 -3.57
N TYR A 120 -1.06 0.71 -3.93
CA TYR A 120 -1.39 2.09 -3.61
C TYR A 120 -2.65 2.56 -4.34
N ILE A 121 -2.79 2.25 -5.63
CA ILE A 121 -3.99 2.57 -6.43
C ILE A 121 -5.25 1.97 -5.78
N LEU A 122 -5.18 0.68 -5.46
CA LEU A 122 -6.28 -0.02 -4.80
C LEU A 122 -6.62 0.60 -3.43
N CYS A 123 -5.62 0.84 -2.59
CA CYS A 123 -5.81 1.44 -1.26
C CYS A 123 -6.32 2.89 -1.35
N ALA A 124 -5.87 3.67 -2.34
CA ALA A 124 -6.36 5.04 -2.54
C ALA A 124 -7.83 5.03 -2.97
N ARG A 125 -8.25 4.07 -3.80
CA ARG A 125 -9.63 3.93 -4.28
C ARG A 125 -10.59 3.43 -3.21
N ASP A 126 -10.18 2.44 -2.43
CA ASP A 126 -10.95 1.91 -1.30
C ASP A 126 -10.04 1.48 -0.13
N PRO A 127 -9.71 2.40 0.79
CA PRO A 127 -8.87 2.10 1.93
C PRO A 127 -9.56 1.19 2.96
N GLY A 128 -10.88 0.97 2.84
CA GLY A 128 -11.61 0.04 3.70
C GLY A 128 -11.38 -1.43 3.32
N LEU A 129 -11.02 -1.69 2.06
CA LEU A 129 -10.87 -3.03 1.49
C LEU A 129 -9.42 -3.40 1.15
N PHE A 130 -8.61 -2.45 0.70
CA PHE A 130 -7.33 -2.75 0.10
C PHE A 130 -6.14 -2.20 0.89
N ALA A 131 -5.19 -3.09 1.24
CA ALA A 131 -3.97 -2.72 1.93
C ALA A 131 -2.88 -2.25 0.96
N PHE A 132 -2.00 -1.37 1.43
CA PHE A 132 -0.82 -0.92 0.70
C PHE A 132 0.38 -1.84 0.96
N TRP A 133 0.96 -2.40 -0.09
CA TRP A 133 2.15 -3.24 0.00
C TRP A 133 3.41 -2.38 0.00
N THR A 134 4.11 -2.36 1.12
CA THR A 134 5.36 -1.58 1.26
C THR A 134 6.48 -2.37 1.93
N PRO A 135 7.76 -1.99 1.73
CA PRO A 135 8.88 -2.62 2.40
C PRO A 135 8.84 -2.46 3.93
N HIS A 136 8.29 -1.34 4.44
CA HIS A 136 8.07 -1.19 5.88
C HIS A 136 6.90 -2.03 6.38
N GLY A 137 5.81 -2.14 5.61
CA GLY A 137 4.72 -3.08 5.90
C GLY A 137 5.23 -4.50 6.11
N GLU A 138 6.04 -5.01 5.18
CA GLU A 138 6.65 -6.33 5.32
C GLU A 138 7.56 -6.46 6.55
N ARG A 139 8.40 -5.45 6.82
CA ARG A 139 9.26 -5.44 8.02
C ARG A 139 8.44 -5.42 9.30
N ALA A 140 7.32 -4.70 9.33
CA ALA A 140 6.40 -4.69 10.46
C ALA A 140 5.77 -6.06 10.65
N LEU A 141 5.28 -6.72 9.59
CA LEU A 141 4.73 -8.08 9.68
C LEU A 141 5.74 -9.09 10.25
N ARG A 142 7.03 -8.96 9.90
CA ARG A 142 8.12 -9.76 10.51
C ARG A 142 8.27 -9.46 12.01
N ARG A 143 8.30 -8.18 12.41
CA ARG A 143 8.37 -7.77 13.84
C ARG A 143 7.15 -8.23 14.64
N LEU A 144 6.00 -8.29 13.98
CA LEU A 144 4.72 -8.71 14.56
C LEU A 144 4.53 -10.24 14.54
N GLY A 145 5.46 -10.99 13.95
CA GLY A 145 5.45 -12.46 13.92
C GLY A 145 4.38 -13.07 13.02
N ILE A 146 3.87 -12.32 12.03
CA ILE A 146 2.76 -12.73 11.14
C ILE A 146 3.12 -12.58 9.65
N TYR A 147 4.40 -12.67 9.32
CA TYR A 147 4.86 -12.56 7.93
C TYR A 147 4.44 -13.80 7.12
N PRO A 148 3.73 -13.66 5.98
CA PRO A 148 3.36 -14.81 5.14
C PRO A 148 4.61 -15.45 4.51
N LYS A 149 4.70 -16.78 4.53
CA LYS A 149 5.90 -17.52 4.10
C LYS A 149 6.26 -17.28 2.63
N ASP A 150 5.24 -17.16 1.78
CA ASP A 150 5.40 -17.11 0.32
C ASP A 150 5.01 -15.76 -0.27
N LEU A 151 4.91 -14.71 0.56
CA LEU A 151 4.46 -13.36 0.18
C LEU A 151 5.15 -12.81 -1.10
N ASN A 152 6.44 -13.09 -1.28
CA ASN A 152 7.23 -12.61 -2.43
C ASN A 152 7.65 -13.74 -3.39
N ARG A 153 6.96 -14.88 -3.38
CA ARG A 153 7.30 -16.04 -4.22
C ARG A 153 6.21 -16.32 -5.23
N GLY A 154 6.61 -16.41 -6.50
CA GLY A 154 5.70 -16.76 -7.60
C GLY A 154 4.80 -15.59 -7.99
N ASN A 155 3.51 -15.89 -8.14
CA ASN A 155 2.47 -14.95 -8.58
C ASN A 155 2.27 -13.83 -7.55
N LEU A 156 2.42 -12.57 -7.98
CA LEU A 156 2.29 -11.40 -7.10
C LEU A 156 0.83 -11.14 -6.70
N GLY A 157 -0.13 -11.58 -7.50
CA GLY A 157 -1.55 -11.59 -7.18
C GLY A 157 -1.85 -12.41 -5.94
N LEU A 158 -1.39 -13.67 -5.89
CA LEU A 158 -1.52 -14.53 -4.71
C LEU A 158 -0.81 -13.92 -3.50
N GLY A 159 0.40 -13.40 -3.70
CA GLY A 159 1.11 -12.67 -2.65
C GLY A 159 0.33 -11.46 -2.13
N TYR A 160 -0.44 -10.77 -2.98
CA TYR A 160 -1.28 -9.66 -2.54
C TYR A 160 -2.48 -10.14 -1.73
N MET A 161 -3.09 -11.27 -2.09
CA MET A 161 -4.16 -11.87 -1.29
C MET A 161 -3.66 -12.26 0.12
N ASP A 162 -2.48 -12.89 0.21
CA ASP A 162 -1.83 -13.21 1.49
C ASP A 162 -1.53 -11.95 2.31
N LEU A 163 -1.08 -10.86 1.65
CA LEU A 163 -0.86 -9.57 2.30
C LEU A 163 -2.17 -9.01 2.89
N LEU A 164 -3.25 -9.04 2.12
CA LEU A 164 -4.56 -8.53 2.56
C LEU A 164 -5.05 -9.30 3.80
N GLU A 165 -4.87 -10.61 3.84
CA GLU A 165 -5.24 -11.42 5.01
C GLU A 165 -4.48 -10.97 6.26
N VAL A 166 -3.14 -10.88 6.20
CA VAL A 166 -2.34 -10.52 7.37
C VAL A 166 -2.50 -9.05 7.77
N MET A 167 -2.72 -8.14 6.82
CA MET A 167 -3.02 -6.74 7.12
C MET A 167 -4.41 -6.60 7.77
N ASN A 168 -5.38 -7.43 7.40
CA ASN A 168 -6.67 -7.50 8.12
C ASN A 168 -6.49 -8.00 9.56
N VAL A 169 -5.59 -8.95 9.81
CA VAL A 169 -5.24 -9.35 11.18
C VAL A 169 -4.66 -8.16 11.96
N VAL A 170 -3.78 -7.37 11.34
CA VAL A 170 -3.26 -6.12 11.97
C VAL A 170 -4.41 -5.17 12.29
N ARG A 171 -5.27 -4.87 11.32
CA ARG A 171 -6.43 -3.98 11.49
C ARG A 171 -7.35 -4.44 12.62
N GLY A 172 -7.72 -5.72 12.62
CA GLY A 172 -8.61 -6.31 13.63
C GLY A 172 -8.01 -6.30 15.04
N ARG A 173 -6.71 -6.55 15.18
CA ARG A 173 -6.02 -6.52 16.50
C ARG A 173 -5.78 -5.11 17.03
N THR A 174 -5.65 -4.13 16.14
CA THR A 174 -5.33 -2.74 16.51
C THR A 174 -6.57 -1.84 16.58
N GLY A 175 -7.69 -2.25 15.99
CA GLY A 175 -8.92 -1.47 15.92
C GLY A 175 -8.83 -0.27 14.97
N LEU A 176 -7.87 -0.26 14.05
CA LEU A 176 -7.67 0.85 13.10
C LEU A 176 -8.79 0.91 12.06
N SER A 177 -9.20 2.12 11.71
CA SER A 177 -10.38 2.38 10.89
C SER A 177 -10.26 1.84 9.47
N ASP A 178 -9.08 1.97 8.85
CA ASP A 178 -8.83 1.62 7.47
C ASP A 178 -7.35 1.25 7.22
N PHE A 179 -7.02 0.87 5.99
CA PHE A 179 -5.66 0.46 5.62
C PHE A 179 -4.65 1.60 5.49
N ARG A 180 -5.09 2.87 5.46
CA ARG A 180 -4.17 4.02 5.53
C ARG A 180 -3.62 4.14 6.95
N ALA A 181 -4.50 3.99 7.94
CA ALA A 181 -4.09 3.93 9.34
C ALA A 181 -3.18 2.71 9.61
N VAL A 182 -3.48 1.56 9.00
CA VAL A 182 -2.60 0.37 9.09
C VAL A 182 -1.23 0.64 8.45
N ASP A 183 -1.16 1.31 7.31
CA ASP A 183 0.11 1.71 6.69
C ASP A 183 0.92 2.64 7.61
N GLU A 184 0.28 3.63 8.24
CA GLU A 184 0.95 4.51 9.21
C GLU A 184 1.46 3.73 10.45
N PHE A 185 0.65 2.80 10.96
CA PHE A 185 1.04 1.93 12.07
C PHE A 185 2.23 1.04 11.71
N THR A 186 2.18 0.37 10.55
CA THR A 186 3.30 -0.47 10.13
C THR A 186 4.56 0.37 9.88
N TYR A 187 4.41 1.57 9.32
CA TYR A 187 5.51 2.53 9.20
C TYR A 187 6.12 2.86 10.57
N SER A 188 5.29 3.20 11.58
CA SER A 188 5.77 3.53 12.94
C SER A 188 6.44 2.36 13.63
N VAL A 189 5.91 1.14 13.47
CA VAL A 189 6.51 -0.10 14.00
C VAL A 189 7.92 -0.30 13.46
N THR A 190 8.21 0.18 12.25
CA THR A 190 9.54 0.03 11.63
C THR A 190 10.50 1.17 11.90
N GLN A 191 10.00 2.33 12.34
CA GLN A 191 10.87 3.41 12.77
C GLN A 191 11.69 2.92 13.96
N LYS A 192 12.99 3.23 13.97
CA LYS A 192 13.79 3.05 15.18
C LYS A 192 13.17 3.97 16.22
N SER A 193 12.92 3.48 17.43
CA SER A 193 12.86 4.39 18.57
C SER A 193 14.19 5.12 18.58
N THR A 194 14.23 6.36 18.11
CA THR A 194 15.31 7.28 18.45
C THR A 194 15.13 7.60 19.94
N GLY A 195 15.47 6.62 20.77
CA GLY A 195 15.73 6.78 22.17
C GLY A 195 17.21 7.09 22.30
N GLY A 196 17.49 8.38 22.45
CA GLY A 196 18.69 8.93 23.05
C GLY A 196 18.21 9.92 24.10
#